data_AF-A0A1R1JVT6-F1
#
_entry.id   AF-A0A1R1JVT6-F1
#
_cell.length_a   1.000
_cell.length_b   1.000
_cell.length_c   1.000
_cell.angle_alpha   90.00
_cell.angle_beta   90.00
_cell.angle_gamma   90.00
#
_symmetry.space_group_name_H-M   'P 1'
#
loop_
_entity.id
_entity.type
_entity.pdbx_description
1 polymer ?
#
loop_
_entity_poly.entity_id
_entity_poly.type
_entity_poly.pdbx_seq_one_letter_code
_entity_poly.pdbx_strand_id
1 'polypeptide(L)'
;MTTKHTPGPWRIGKCHGAVVADVPVNAGLDNDHAAVYGGHLIAESIAVCNRPLIAAAPDLLEALDTVVFWYGKRGPDDNLLPIDRQEDDIAKAMRAIAKANGEQQ
;
A
#
# COMPACT_ATOMS: atom_id res chain seq x y z
N MET A 1 -6.08 10.53 -12.15
CA MET A 1 -6.97 10.18 -11.02
C MET A 1 -6.14 9.35 -10.08
N THR A 2 -5.97 9.77 -8.82
CA THR A 2 -5.28 8.95 -7.81
C THR A 2 -6.15 7.73 -7.51
N THR A 3 -5.69 6.55 -7.90
CA THR A 3 -6.37 5.30 -7.56
C THR A 3 -6.02 4.97 -6.11
N LYS A 4 -6.91 5.31 -5.18
CA LYS A 4 -6.72 4.98 -3.77
C LYS A 4 -6.81 3.47 -3.57
N HIS A 5 -5.76 2.83 -3.06
CA HIS A 5 -5.77 1.41 -2.73
C HIS A 5 -6.84 1.11 -1.66
N THR A 6 -7.31 -0.14 -1.59
CA THR A 6 -8.21 -0.56 -0.52
C THR A 6 -7.57 -0.27 0.84
N PRO A 7 -8.28 0.39 1.78
CA PRO A 7 -7.76 0.62 3.11
C PRO A 7 -7.34 -0.69 3.81
N GLY A 8 -6.33 -0.60 4.67
CA GLY A 8 -5.96 -1.68 5.56
C GLY A 8 -6.94 -1.85 6.74
N PRO A 9 -6.77 -2.90 7.56
CA PRO A 9 -5.75 -3.93 7.42
C PRO A 9 -6.07 -4.94 6.31
N TRP A 10 -5.02 -5.50 5.70
CA TRP A 10 -5.15 -6.68 4.84
C TRP A 10 -4.66 -7.91 5.60
N ARG A 11 -5.19 -9.08 5.24
CA ARG A 11 -4.84 -10.34 5.90
C ARG A 11 -4.74 -11.49 4.91
N ILE A 12 -4.05 -12.55 5.32
CA ILE A 12 -3.96 -13.77 4.52
C ILE A 12 -5.36 -14.41 4.43
N GLY A 13 -5.78 -14.72 3.21
CA GLY A 13 -7.05 -15.38 2.92
C GLY A 13 -7.03 -16.87 3.28
N LYS A 14 -8.23 -17.45 3.38
CA LYS A 14 -8.41 -18.86 3.78
C LYS A 14 -7.89 -19.87 2.76
N CYS A 15 -7.90 -19.53 1.48
CA CYS A 15 -7.60 -20.46 0.38
C CYS A 15 -6.81 -19.78 -0.77
N HIS A 16 -6.34 -20.58 -1.72
CA HIS A 16 -5.75 -20.19 -3.01
C HIS A 16 -4.56 -19.21 -2.96
N GLY A 17 -3.92 -19.10 -1.79
CA GLY A 17 -2.87 -18.13 -1.59
C GLY A 17 -3.30 -16.71 -1.85
N ALA A 18 -4.41 -16.33 -1.21
CA ALA A 18 -4.95 -14.99 -1.32
C ALA A 18 -4.50 -14.07 -0.17
N VAL A 19 -4.59 -12.77 -0.45
CA VAL A 19 -4.68 -11.69 0.54
C VAL A 19 -6.06 -11.06 0.37
N VAL A 20 -6.70 -10.76 1.49
CA VAL A 20 -8.08 -10.25 1.56
C VAL A 20 -8.17 -9.04 2.49
N ALA A 21 -9.22 -8.25 2.32
CA ALA A 21 -9.64 -7.20 3.23
C ALA A 21 -10.98 -7.54 3.89
N ASP A 22 -11.24 -6.94 5.05
CA ASP A 22 -12.56 -7.05 5.71
C ASP A 22 -13.57 -6.03 5.19
N VAL A 23 -13.10 -5.04 4.42
CA VAL A 23 -13.93 -4.03 3.78
C VAL A 23 -14.05 -4.31 2.27
N PRO A 24 -15.18 -3.94 1.64
CA PRO A 24 -15.36 -4.09 0.20
C PRO A 24 -14.26 -3.40 -0.60
N VAL A 25 -13.76 -4.07 -1.63
CA VAL A 25 -12.80 -3.50 -2.57
C VAL A 25 -13.57 -2.66 -3.60
N ASN A 26 -13.44 -1.34 -3.51
CA ASN A 26 -14.11 -0.37 -4.39
C ASN A 26 -13.40 -0.23 -5.75
N ALA A 27 -13.23 -1.33 -6.48
CA ALA A 27 -12.58 -1.33 -7.81
C ALA A 27 -13.24 -2.22 -8.87
N GLY A 28 -14.46 -2.73 -8.61
CA GLY A 28 -15.29 -3.34 -9.66
C GLY A 28 -14.96 -4.78 -10.03
N LEU A 29 -14.15 -5.49 -9.23
CA LEU A 29 -13.99 -6.94 -9.33
C LEU A 29 -14.83 -7.64 -8.25
N ASP A 30 -15.37 -8.79 -8.63
CA ASP A 30 -16.40 -9.55 -7.91
C ASP A 30 -16.13 -9.71 -6.41
N ASN A 31 -16.98 -9.09 -5.60
CA ASN A 31 -17.08 -9.41 -4.16
C ASN A 31 -17.80 -10.74 -3.92
N ASP A 32 -18.25 -11.41 -4.98
CA ASP A 32 -19.15 -12.55 -4.95
C ASP A 32 -18.55 -13.80 -4.29
N HIS A 33 -17.23 -13.87 -4.16
CA HIS A 33 -16.53 -14.99 -3.53
C HIS A 33 -15.91 -14.68 -2.17
N ALA A 34 -16.34 -13.60 -1.49
CA ALA A 34 -15.79 -13.24 -0.19
C ALA A 34 -15.89 -14.39 0.83
N ALA A 35 -16.93 -15.22 0.77
CA ALA A 35 -17.07 -16.39 1.64
C ALA A 35 -15.99 -17.46 1.39
N VAL A 36 -15.60 -17.66 0.12
CA VAL A 36 -14.58 -18.64 -0.31
C VAL A 36 -13.21 -18.23 0.21
N TYR A 37 -12.77 -17.00 -0.12
CA TYR A 37 -11.49 -16.48 0.35
C TYR A 37 -11.49 -16.09 1.83
N GLY A 38 -12.68 -16.04 2.43
CA GLY A 38 -12.90 -15.61 3.80
C GLY A 38 -12.62 -14.12 4.00
N GLY A 39 -12.87 -13.28 3.01
CA GLY A 39 -12.72 -11.81 2.99
C GLY A 39 -12.80 -11.28 1.54
N HIS A 40 -12.87 -9.96 1.36
CA HIS A 40 -12.90 -9.33 0.05
C HIS A 40 -11.54 -9.43 -0.64
N LEU A 41 -11.50 -9.92 -1.88
CA LEU A 41 -10.26 -10.29 -2.55
C LEU A 41 -9.39 -9.07 -2.89
N ILE A 42 -8.14 -9.04 -2.40
CA ILE A 42 -7.12 -8.05 -2.79
C ILE A 42 -6.24 -8.60 -3.90
N ALA A 43 -5.74 -9.83 -3.72
CA ALA A 43 -4.90 -10.53 -4.68
C ALA A 43 -4.93 -12.04 -4.39
N GLU A 44 -4.80 -12.87 -5.43
CA GLU A 44 -4.77 -14.34 -5.32
C GLU A 44 -3.63 -14.97 -6.13
N SER A 45 -3.48 -16.29 -6.02
CA SER A 45 -2.41 -17.07 -6.67
C SER A 45 -1.01 -16.63 -6.23
N ILE A 46 -0.88 -16.15 -4.99
CA ILE A 46 0.38 -15.67 -4.41
C ILE A 46 1.15 -16.85 -3.79
N ALA A 47 2.44 -16.96 -4.14
CA ALA A 47 3.38 -17.86 -3.49
C ALA A 47 3.38 -17.65 -1.96
N VAL A 48 3.40 -18.74 -1.17
CA VAL A 48 3.23 -18.69 0.30
C VAL A 48 4.17 -17.68 0.97
N CYS A 49 5.43 -17.62 0.53
CA CYS A 49 6.44 -16.72 1.08
C CYS A 49 6.15 -15.22 0.86
N ASN A 50 5.37 -14.86 -0.16
CA ASN A 50 5.10 -13.46 -0.50
C ASN A 50 3.85 -12.90 0.20
N ARG A 51 2.98 -13.78 0.73
CA ARG A 51 1.69 -13.36 1.32
C ARG A 51 1.84 -12.42 2.52
N PRO A 52 2.75 -12.66 3.47
CA PRO A 52 2.91 -11.77 4.61
C PRO A 52 3.33 -10.36 4.18
N LEU A 53 4.23 -10.25 3.19
CA LEU A 53 4.68 -8.97 2.67
C LEU A 53 3.54 -8.18 2.01
N ILE A 54 2.72 -8.85 1.20
CA ILE A 54 1.56 -8.22 0.55
C ILE A 54 0.52 -7.82 1.60
N ALA A 55 0.22 -8.68 2.58
CA ALA A 55 -0.72 -8.36 3.65
C ALA A 55 -0.26 -7.16 4.50
N ALA A 56 1.05 -7.00 4.71
CA ALA A 56 1.64 -5.87 5.44
C ALA A 56 1.75 -4.58 4.60
N ALA A 57 1.42 -4.59 3.31
CA ALA A 57 1.63 -3.43 2.44
C ALA A 57 0.97 -2.13 2.92
N PRO A 58 -0.28 -2.11 3.45
CA PRO A 58 -0.88 -0.91 4.00
C PRO A 58 -0.10 -0.34 5.19
N ASP A 59 0.29 -1.21 6.14
CA ASP A 59 1.03 -0.81 7.35
C ASP A 59 2.43 -0.30 6.99
N LEU A 60 3.07 -0.94 6.00
CA LEU A 60 4.38 -0.50 5.48
C LEU A 60 4.28 0.86 4.79
N LEU A 61 3.20 1.13 4.07
CA LEU A 61 2.96 2.43 3.43
C LEU A 61 2.77 3.52 4.49
N GLU A 62 1.91 3.28 5.49
CA GLU A 62 1.67 4.23 6.60
C GLU A 62 2.96 4.51 7.40
N ALA A 63 3.74 3.47 7.69
CA ALA A 63 5.02 3.62 8.37
C ALA A 63 6.01 4.46 7.54
N LEU A 64 6.04 4.25 6.22
CA LEU A 64 6.93 4.99 5.33
C LEU A 64 6.50 6.45 5.15
N ASP A 65 5.19 6.71 5.05
CA ASP A 65 4.64 8.07 5.07
C ASP A 65 5.03 8.81 6.35
N THR A 66 4.95 8.13 7.50
CA THR A 66 5.38 8.67 8.79
C THR A 66 6.87 9.00 8.79
N VAL A 67 7.72 8.12 8.24
CA VAL A 67 9.16 8.38 8.11
C VAL A 67 9.44 9.60 7.22
N VAL A 68 8.79 9.70 6.05
CA VAL A 68 8.96 10.86 5.16
C VAL A 68 8.49 12.14 5.84
N PHE A 69 7.37 12.09 6.56
CA PHE A 69 6.84 13.24 7.28
C PHE A 69 7.84 13.76 8.33
N TRP A 70 8.41 12.88 9.16
CA TRP A 70 9.29 13.32 10.25
C TRP A 70 10.72 13.62 9.83
N TYR A 71 11.24 12.91 8.83
CA TYR A 71 12.66 12.95 8.49
C TYR A 71 12.96 13.60 7.12
N GLY A 72 11.95 13.98 6.35
CA GLY A 72 12.14 14.72 5.12
C GLY A 72 12.63 16.14 5.36
N LYS A 73 13.57 16.61 4.52
CA LYS A 73 14.04 18.00 4.52
C LYS A 73 12.88 18.93 4.19
N ARG A 74 12.83 20.06 4.90
CA ARG A 74 11.79 21.08 4.76
C ARG A 74 12.40 22.42 4.37
N GLY A 75 11.62 23.20 3.62
CA GLY A 75 11.95 24.58 3.28
C GLY A 75 11.65 25.57 4.42
N PRO A 76 11.84 26.87 4.19
CA PRO A 76 11.56 27.92 5.17
C PRO A 76 10.10 27.94 5.67
N ASP A 77 9.16 27.49 4.83
CA ASP A 77 7.73 27.46 5.12
C ASP A 77 7.28 26.15 5.78
N ASP A 78 8.23 25.35 6.28
CA ASP A 78 8.01 24.01 6.86
C ASP A 78 7.41 22.98 5.89
N ASN A 79 7.31 23.30 4.59
CA ASN A 79 6.86 22.36 3.57
C ASN A 79 7.97 21.36 3.20
N LEU A 80 7.59 20.09 2.98
CA LEU A 80 8.51 19.07 2.46
C LEU A 80 9.10 19.52 1.13
N LEU A 81 10.43 19.43 1.01
CA LEU A 81 11.13 19.69 -0.23
C LEU A 81 10.81 18.58 -1.27
N PRO A 82 10.86 18.91 -2.58
CA PRO A 82 10.66 17.93 -3.64
C PRO A 82 11.71 16.81 -3.61
N ILE A 83 11.37 15.68 -4.23
CA ILE A 83 12.14 14.42 -4.21
C ILE A 83 13.62 14.62 -4.58
N ASP A 84 13.92 15.50 -5.54
CA ASP A 84 15.28 15.81 -6.03
C ASP A 84 16.14 16.59 -5.05
N ARG A 85 15.53 17.12 -3.97
CA ARG A 85 16.21 17.87 -2.91
C ARG A 85 16.26 17.14 -1.57
N GLN A 86 15.81 15.88 -1.54
CA GLN A 86 15.87 15.02 -0.36
C GLN A 86 17.19 14.25 -0.27
N GLU A 87 17.52 13.74 0.91
CA GLU A 87 18.55 12.70 1.04
C GLU A 87 18.12 11.44 0.28
N ASP A 88 19.08 10.66 -0.22
CA ASP A 88 18.83 9.51 -1.09
C ASP A 88 17.77 8.54 -0.54
N ASP A 89 17.78 8.27 0.76
CA ASP A 89 16.85 7.30 1.36
C ASP A 89 15.43 7.85 1.51
N ILE A 90 15.28 9.15 1.81
CA ILE A 90 13.97 9.81 1.81
C ILE A 90 13.45 9.95 0.38
N ALA A 91 14.32 10.28 -0.58
CA ALA A 91 13.94 10.33 -1.99
C ALA A 91 13.45 8.95 -2.48
N LYS A 92 14.11 7.84 -2.09
CA LYS A 92 13.64 6.48 -2.36
C LYS A 92 12.28 6.20 -1.70
N ALA A 93 12.10 6.59 -0.44
CA ALA A 93 10.84 6.43 0.28
C ALA A 93 9.69 7.15 -0.41
N MET A 94 9.87 8.43 -0.77
CA MET A 94 8.88 9.22 -1.49
C MET A 94 8.51 8.61 -2.86
N ARG A 95 9.49 8.07 -3.59
CA ARG A 95 9.21 7.36 -4.86
C ARG A 95 8.40 6.09 -4.64
N ALA A 96 8.69 5.33 -3.58
CA ALA A 96 7.94 4.12 -3.24
C ALA A 96 6.48 4.45 -2.87
N ILE A 97 6.25 5.51 -2.08
CA ILE A 97 4.92 6.04 -1.75
C ILE A 97 4.18 6.46 -3.02
N ALA A 98 4.80 7.28 -3.86
CA ALA A 98 4.19 7.75 -5.12
C ALA A 98 3.79 6.57 -6.03
N LYS A 99 4.63 5.54 -6.11
CA LYS A 99 4.32 4.30 -6.83
C LYS A 99 3.13 3.56 -6.21
N ALA A 100 3.07 3.43 -4.88
CA ALA A 100 1.97 2.79 -4.18
C ALA A 100 0.63 3.53 -4.35
N ASN A 101 0.68 4.86 -4.48
CA ASN A 101 -0.49 5.72 -4.75
C ASN A 101 -0.91 5.76 -6.24
N GLY A 102 -0.17 5.08 -7.13
CA GLY A 102 -0.45 5.08 -8.56
C GLY A 102 -0.12 6.40 -9.27
N GLU A 103 0.77 7.22 -8.69
CA GLU A 103 1.19 8.52 -9.24
C GLU A 103 2.29 8.40 -10.30
N GLN A 104 2.91 7.22 -10.42
CA GLN A 104 3.87 6.87 -11.46
C GLN A 104 3.27 5.76 -12.32
N GLN A 105 2.79 6.11 -13.52
CA GLN A 105 2.43 5.15 -14.59
C GLN A 105 3.53 5.14 -15.66
#